data_AF-A0A4R3ADH8-F1
#
_entry.id   AF-A0A4R3ADH8-F1
#
_cell.length_a   1.000
_cell.length_b   1.000
_cell.length_c   1.000
_cell.angle_alpha   90.00
_cell.angle_beta   90.00
_cell.angle_gamma   90.00
#
_symmetry.space_group_name_H-M   'P 1'
#
loop_
_entity.id
_entity.type
_entity.pdbx_description
1 polymer ?
#
loop_
_entity_poly.entity_id
_entity_poly.type
_entity_poly.pdbx_seq_one_letter_code
_entity_poly.pdbx_strand_id
1 'polypeptide(L)'
;MSDDFDDFDVGLFGTWGDADDAPLMGLAQGVLLEMKSAEALRAEEQAASDMRPILNEATLELRKQFETFRGLRCGAEVMLADGDEAAQKLARADIKAAIDAMSLIVRTLEKIDSLQRQFARDRQAEAERVADQGGYQEALREVERLIDERAEERYRQRCLAAGLDPEEPGGAAGDGAPAPDTG
;
A
#
# COMPACT_ATOMS: atom_id res chain seq x y z
N MET A 1 17.38 -42.57 44.04
CA MET A 1 16.23 -41.98 43.33
C MET A 1 16.80 -41.53 42.00
N SER A 2 16.78 -42.43 41.03
CA SER A 2 17.32 -42.16 39.69
C SER A 2 16.22 -41.55 38.84
N ASP A 3 16.62 -40.60 38.01
CA ASP A 3 15.82 -39.79 37.10
C ASP A 3 14.82 -40.62 36.26
N ASP A 4 13.57 -40.18 36.29
CA ASP A 4 12.42 -40.73 35.56
C ASP A 4 12.09 -39.88 34.31
N PHE A 5 13.05 -39.05 33.86
CA PHE A 5 12.88 -38.10 32.74
C PHE A 5 13.57 -38.54 31.44
N ASP A 6 14.23 -39.70 31.43
CA ASP A 6 14.94 -40.23 30.24
C ASP A 6 14.03 -40.98 29.25
N ASP A 7 12.73 -41.12 29.53
CA ASP A 7 11.74 -41.79 28.66
C ASP A 7 10.82 -40.78 27.93
N PHE A 8 11.38 -39.65 27.48
CA PHE A 8 10.68 -38.76 26.56
C PHE A 8 11.08 -39.10 25.13
N ASP A 9 10.38 -40.06 24.53
CA ASP A 9 10.54 -40.39 23.11
C ASP A 9 9.95 -39.27 22.24
N VAL A 10 10.81 -38.34 21.82
CA VAL A 10 10.48 -37.26 20.86
C VAL A 10 9.97 -37.83 19.52
N GLY A 11 10.30 -39.08 19.18
CA GLY A 11 9.80 -39.77 17.98
C GLY A 11 8.32 -40.15 18.07
N LEU A 12 7.74 -40.22 19.27
CA LEU A 12 6.32 -40.53 19.50
C LEU A 12 5.38 -39.42 19.00
N PHE A 13 5.86 -38.17 18.94
CA PHE A 13 5.10 -37.03 18.44
C PHE A 13 5.10 -36.93 16.91
N GLY A 14 5.74 -37.89 16.23
CA GLY A 14 6.13 -37.75 14.85
C GLY A 14 7.22 -36.68 14.76
N THR A 15 8.32 -36.97 14.08
CA THR A 15 9.04 -35.85 13.47
C THR A 15 8.00 -35.14 12.61
N TRP A 16 7.88 -33.82 12.75
CA TRP A 16 7.24 -33.00 11.73
C TRP A 16 8.09 -33.25 10.49
N GLY A 17 7.73 -34.30 9.77
CA GLY A 17 8.54 -34.82 8.69
C GLY A 17 8.66 -33.75 7.63
N ASP A 18 9.62 -33.93 6.73
CA ASP A 18 9.72 -33.29 5.43
C ASP A 18 8.48 -33.61 4.55
N ALA A 19 7.27 -33.46 5.09
CA ALA A 19 6.08 -33.29 4.31
C ALA A 19 6.25 -31.94 3.62
N ASP A 20 6.08 -31.94 2.31
CA ASP A 20 6.08 -30.75 1.49
C ASP A 20 4.99 -29.80 2.02
N ASP A 21 5.37 -28.89 2.92
CA ASP A 21 4.48 -27.96 3.62
C ASP A 21 3.99 -26.84 2.70
N ALA A 22 4.51 -26.77 1.47
CA ALA A 22 4.17 -25.78 0.45
C ALA A 22 2.64 -25.61 0.22
N PRO A 23 1.81 -26.67 0.16
CA PRO A 23 0.35 -26.53 -0.01
C PRO A 23 -0.33 -25.95 1.24
N LEU A 24 0.12 -26.34 2.44
CA LEU A 24 -0.37 -25.82 3.71
C LEU A 24 0.02 -24.36 3.90
N MET A 25 1.22 -23.98 3.45
CA MET A 25 1.73 -22.61 3.51
C MET A 25 1.02 -21.68 2.53
N GLY A 26 0.68 -22.17 1.33
CA GLY A 26 -0.14 -21.43 0.38
C GLY A 26 -1.57 -21.19 0.90
N LEU A 27 -2.17 -22.18 1.55
CA LEU A 27 -3.47 -22.03 2.22
C LEU A 27 -3.40 -21.02 3.38
N ALA A 28 -2.38 -21.11 4.23
CA ALA A 28 -2.17 -20.18 5.33
C ALA A 28 -1.97 -18.73 4.85
N GLN A 29 -1.17 -18.52 3.79
CA GLN A 29 -1.00 -17.21 3.16
C GLN A 29 -2.30 -16.68 2.55
N GLY A 30 -3.08 -17.53 1.87
CA GLY A 30 -4.37 -17.16 1.31
C GLY A 30 -5.35 -16.67 2.37
N VAL A 31 -5.51 -17.42 3.46
CA VAL A 31 -6.36 -17.02 4.60
C VAL A 31 -5.86 -15.72 5.24
N LEU A 32 -4.54 -15.56 5.38
CA LEU A 32 -3.97 -14.35 5.99
C LEU A 32 -4.15 -13.11 5.09
N LEU A 33 -4.07 -13.27 3.76
CA LEU A 33 -4.39 -12.24 2.78
C LEU A 33 -5.87 -11.89 2.78
N GLU A 34 -6.77 -12.88 2.87
CA GLU A 34 -8.21 -12.66 3.01
C GLU A 34 -8.56 -11.94 4.32
N MET A 35 -7.93 -12.32 5.43
CA MET A 35 -8.12 -11.62 6.71
C MET A 35 -7.62 -10.18 6.65
N LYS A 36 -6.43 -9.94 6.08
CA LYS A 36 -5.88 -8.59 5.90
C LYS A 36 -6.72 -7.74 4.96
N SER A 37 -7.25 -8.30 3.87
CA SER A 37 -8.11 -7.55 2.95
C SER A 37 -9.45 -7.21 3.59
N ALA A 38 -10.03 -8.13 4.36
CA ALA A 38 -11.25 -7.88 5.13
C ALA A 38 -11.02 -6.83 6.25
N GLU A 39 -9.85 -6.83 6.90
CA GLU A 39 -9.47 -5.79 7.87
C GLU A 39 -9.28 -4.43 7.20
N ALA A 40 -8.64 -4.37 6.03
CA ALA A 40 -8.47 -3.14 5.27
C ALA A 40 -9.82 -2.54 4.83
N LEU A 41 -10.73 -3.38 4.32
CA LEU A 41 -12.10 -2.97 3.97
C LEU A 41 -12.86 -2.42 5.18
N ARG A 42 -12.79 -3.10 6.34
CA ARG A 42 -13.43 -2.62 7.58
C ARG A 42 -12.83 -1.31 8.07
N ALA A 43 -11.50 -1.15 7.97
CA ALA A 43 -10.83 0.08 8.34
C ALA A 43 -11.22 1.25 7.42
N GLU A 44 -11.38 0.99 6.12
CA GLU A 44 -11.82 1.97 5.14
C GLU A 44 -13.30 2.35 5.33
N GLU A 45 -14.18 1.37 5.58
CA GLU A 45 -15.58 1.60 5.93
C GLU A 45 -15.72 2.41 7.23
N GLN A 46 -14.90 2.09 8.24
CA GLN A 46 -14.88 2.84 9.50
C GLN A 46 -14.38 4.27 9.29
N ALA A 47 -13.29 4.47 8.55
CA ALA A 47 -12.77 5.80 8.21
C ALA A 47 -13.80 6.62 7.41
N ALA A 48 -14.49 6.00 6.45
CA ALA A 48 -15.57 6.65 5.70
C ALA A 48 -16.78 6.97 6.59
N SER A 49 -17.13 6.09 7.53
CA SER A 49 -18.19 6.31 8.52
C SER A 49 -17.86 7.47 9.45
N ASP A 50 -16.61 7.58 9.91
CA ASP A 50 -16.16 8.62 10.84
C ASP A 50 -15.99 9.98 10.14
N MET A 51 -15.66 10.00 8.85
CA MET A 51 -15.48 11.24 8.10
C MET A 51 -16.81 11.90 7.69
N ARG A 52 -17.86 11.11 7.42
CA ARG A 52 -19.21 11.60 7.07
C ARG A 52 -19.82 12.59 8.08
N PRO A 53 -19.84 12.31 9.41
CA PRO A 53 -20.39 13.24 10.38
C PRO A 53 -19.60 14.55 10.44
N ILE A 54 -18.26 14.49 10.34
CA ILE A 54 -17.40 15.67 10.32
C ILE A 54 -17.71 16.55 9.10
N LEU A 55 -17.86 15.95 7.91
CA LEU A 55 -18.22 16.68 6.70
C LEU A 55 -19.61 17.31 6.78
N ASN A 56 -20.58 16.61 7.38
CA ASN A 56 -21.91 17.15 7.61
C ASN A 56 -21.89 18.32 8.60
N GLU A 57 -21.14 18.21 9.69
CA GLU A 57 -20.98 19.27 10.69
C GLU A 57 -20.29 20.50 10.08
N ALA A 58 -19.22 20.30 9.31
CA ALA A 58 -18.55 21.38 8.60
C ALA A 58 -19.49 22.07 7.59
N THR A 59 -20.34 21.30 6.89
CA THR A 59 -21.30 21.87 5.93
C THR A 59 -22.42 22.65 6.63
N LEU A 60 -22.89 22.17 7.79
CA LEU A 60 -23.86 22.88 8.62
C LEU A 60 -23.28 24.19 9.15
N GLU A 61 -22.04 24.16 9.63
CA GLU A 61 -21.35 25.34 10.13
C GLU A 61 -21.11 26.38 9.02
N LEU A 62 -20.70 25.94 7.83
CA LEU A 62 -20.60 26.83 6.65
C LEU A 62 -21.94 27.48 6.28
N ARG A 63 -23.05 26.73 6.35
CA ARG A 63 -24.39 27.29 6.11
C ARG A 63 -24.74 28.35 7.14
N LYS A 64 -24.44 28.11 8.42
CA LYS A 64 -24.69 29.06 9.51
C LYS A 64 -23.84 30.33 9.38
N GLN A 65 -22.58 30.21 8.97
CA GLN A 65 -21.72 31.36 8.69
C GLN A 65 -22.27 32.18 7.51
N PHE A 66 -22.76 31.51 6.46
CA PHE A 66 -23.39 32.17 5.32
C PHE A 66 -24.68 32.92 5.71
N GLU A 67 -25.53 32.32 6.55
CA GLU A 67 -26.74 32.98 7.08
C GLU A 67 -26.41 34.20 7.94
N THR A 68 -25.40 34.08 8.80
CA THR A 68 -24.88 35.20 9.61
C THR A 68 -24.42 36.34 8.71
N PHE A 69 -23.70 36.01 7.64
CA PHE A 69 -23.23 36.99 6.67
C PHE A 69 -24.37 37.71 5.94
N ARG A 70 -25.40 36.94 5.56
CA ARG A 70 -26.60 37.49 4.94
C ARG A 70 -27.34 38.44 5.89
N GLY A 71 -27.36 38.12 7.18
CA GLY A 71 -27.89 38.96 8.25
C GLY A 71 -27.10 40.27 8.40
N LEU A 72 -25.77 40.21 8.48
CA LEU A 72 -24.90 41.39 8.54
C LEU A 72 -25.09 42.30 7.33
N ARG A 73 -25.20 41.72 6.13
CA ARG A 73 -25.48 42.46 4.90
C ARG A 73 -26.81 43.21 4.96
N CYS A 74 -27.87 42.54 5.42
CA CYS A 74 -29.20 43.14 5.51
C CYS A 74 -29.28 44.21 6.63
N GLY A 75 -28.65 43.95 7.79
CA GLY A 75 -28.56 44.93 8.87
C GLY A 75 -27.79 46.20 8.47
N ALA A 76 -26.72 46.04 7.68
CA ALA A 76 -26.02 47.18 7.13
C ALA A 76 -26.83 47.93 6.06
N GLU A 77 -27.58 47.24 5.20
CA GLU A 77 -28.52 47.89 4.28
C GLU A 77 -29.54 48.77 5.04
N VAL A 78 -30.00 48.33 6.22
CA VAL A 78 -30.88 49.12 7.10
C VAL A 78 -30.14 50.31 7.73
N MET A 79 -28.92 50.13 8.24
CA MET A 79 -28.13 51.24 8.79
C MET A 79 -27.73 52.28 7.73
N LEU A 80 -27.58 51.84 6.47
CA LEU A 80 -27.38 52.72 5.32
C LEU A 80 -28.60 53.59 4.99
N ALA A 81 -29.79 53.25 5.49
CA ALA A 81 -31.00 54.06 5.33
C ALA A 81 -31.20 55.11 6.45
N ASP A 82 -30.50 54.98 7.58
CA ASP A 82 -30.75 55.74 8.82
C ASP A 82 -30.03 57.12 8.88
N GLY A 83 -29.34 57.53 7.80
CA GLY A 83 -28.83 58.89 7.60
C GLY A 83 -27.52 59.29 8.30
N ASP A 84 -26.99 58.50 9.24
CA ASP A 84 -25.69 58.79 9.88
C ASP A 84 -24.49 58.34 9.00
N GLU A 85 -23.94 59.28 8.24
CA GLU A 85 -22.86 59.01 7.27
C GLU A 85 -21.59 58.41 7.90
N ALA A 86 -21.29 58.69 9.17
CA ALA A 86 -20.11 58.16 9.85
C ALA A 86 -20.29 56.68 10.23
N ALA A 87 -21.42 56.32 10.83
CA ALA A 87 -21.77 54.93 11.14
C ALA A 87 -21.89 54.08 9.86
N GLN A 88 -22.42 54.66 8.78
CA GLN A 88 -22.54 54.01 7.48
C GLN A 88 -21.18 53.67 6.84
N LYS A 89 -20.19 54.56 6.95
CA LYS A 89 -18.83 54.33 6.45
C LYS A 89 -18.14 53.21 7.23
N LEU A 90 -18.29 53.18 8.55
CA LEU A 90 -17.73 52.13 9.40
C LEU A 90 -18.36 50.77 9.08
N ALA A 91 -19.68 50.68 9.01
CA ALA A 91 -20.39 49.44 8.68
C ALA A 91 -19.99 48.88 7.30
N ARG A 92 -19.82 49.73 6.28
CA ARG A 92 -19.34 49.32 4.96
C ARG A 92 -17.91 48.79 4.98
N ALA A 93 -17.03 49.40 5.79
CA ALA A 93 -15.66 48.95 5.94
C ALA A 93 -15.58 47.57 6.60
N ASP A 94 -16.35 47.35 7.67
CA ASP A 94 -16.39 46.07 8.39
C ASP A 94 -16.93 44.93 7.52
N ILE A 95 -18.02 45.18 6.77
CA ILE A 95 -18.54 44.19 5.81
C ILE A 95 -17.49 43.86 4.77
N LYS A 96 -16.82 44.88 4.21
CA LYS A 96 -15.80 44.65 3.21
C LYS A 96 -14.66 43.80 3.75
N ALA A 97 -14.16 44.11 4.94
CA ALA A 97 -13.13 43.32 5.60
C ALA A 97 -13.59 41.87 5.81
N ALA A 98 -14.85 41.66 6.18
CA ALA A 98 -15.43 40.33 6.33
C ALA A 98 -15.58 39.58 4.99
N ILE A 99 -15.99 40.25 3.90
CA ILE A 99 -16.02 39.66 2.53
C ILE A 99 -14.62 39.22 2.13
N ASP A 100 -13.62 40.07 2.34
CA ASP A 100 -12.23 39.81 1.95
C ASP A 100 -11.65 38.63 2.76
N ALA A 101 -11.94 38.56 4.06
CA ALA A 101 -11.57 37.44 4.91
C ALA A 101 -12.23 36.13 4.47
N MET A 102 -13.53 36.14 4.15
CA MET A 102 -14.22 34.97 3.62
C MET A 102 -13.63 34.52 2.28
N SER A 103 -13.31 35.47 1.40
CA SER A 103 -12.70 35.18 0.11
C SER A 103 -11.32 34.53 0.26
N LEU A 104 -10.55 34.97 1.26
CA LEU A 104 -9.29 34.33 1.62
C LEU A 104 -9.50 32.90 2.14
N ILE A 105 -10.47 32.70 3.04
CA ILE A 105 -10.80 31.36 3.57
C ILE A 105 -11.17 30.41 2.43
N VAL A 106 -12.08 30.80 1.53
CA VAL A 106 -12.49 29.97 0.40
C VAL A 106 -11.30 29.59 -0.47
N ARG A 107 -10.45 30.57 -0.83
CA ARG A 107 -9.23 30.30 -1.61
C ARG A 107 -8.27 29.34 -0.91
N THR A 108 -8.15 29.43 0.41
CA THR A 108 -7.31 28.49 1.17
C THR A 108 -7.91 27.09 1.21
N LEU A 109 -9.23 26.95 1.35
CA LEU A 109 -9.91 25.66 1.28
C LEU A 109 -9.78 25.01 -0.10
N GLU A 110 -9.94 25.78 -1.17
CA GLU A 110 -9.69 25.30 -2.54
C GLU A 110 -8.25 24.83 -2.73
N LYS A 111 -7.27 25.54 -2.15
CA LYS A 111 -5.86 25.14 -2.23
C LYS A 111 -5.59 23.86 -1.43
N ILE A 112 -6.20 23.72 -0.26
CA ILE A 112 -6.10 22.50 0.56
C ILE A 112 -6.73 21.31 -0.16
N ASP A 113 -7.92 21.46 -0.75
CA ASP A 113 -8.58 20.40 -1.55
C ASP A 113 -7.69 20.00 -2.74
N SER A 114 -7.13 20.97 -3.45
CA SER A 114 -6.19 20.71 -4.55
C SER A 114 -4.96 19.90 -4.09
N LEU A 115 -4.38 20.25 -2.93
CA LEU A 115 -3.26 19.52 -2.34
C LEU A 115 -3.65 18.11 -1.89
N GLN A 116 -4.82 17.93 -1.27
CA GLN A 116 -5.32 16.62 -0.86
C GLN A 116 -5.51 15.69 -2.07
N ARG A 117 -6.09 16.22 -3.16
CA ARG A 117 -6.22 15.47 -4.43
C ARG A 117 -4.85 15.14 -5.03
N GLN A 118 -3.88 16.05 -4.94
CA GLN A 118 -2.53 15.78 -5.41
C GLN A 118 -1.86 14.68 -4.59
N PHE A 119 -1.90 14.75 -3.25
CA PHE A 119 -1.32 13.71 -2.40
C PHE A 119 -2.00 12.34 -2.55
N ALA A 120 -3.30 12.30 -2.83
CA ALA A 120 -3.98 11.05 -3.15
C ALA A 120 -3.41 10.43 -4.44
N ARG A 121 -3.22 11.24 -5.49
CA ARG A 121 -2.59 10.79 -6.75
C ARG A 121 -1.13 10.37 -6.54
N ASP A 122 -0.38 11.13 -5.76
CA ASP A 122 1.03 10.84 -5.50
C ASP A 122 1.20 9.51 -4.75
N ARG A 123 0.33 9.24 -3.75
CA ARG A 123 0.30 7.93 -3.06
C ARG A 123 -0.04 6.78 -4.00
N GLN A 124 -1.00 6.98 -4.90
CA GLN A 124 -1.35 5.95 -5.88
C GLN A 124 -0.22 5.68 -6.88
N ALA A 125 0.40 6.74 -7.42
CA ALA A 125 1.54 6.61 -8.32
C ALA A 125 2.73 5.91 -7.64
N GLU A 126 2.98 6.17 -6.35
CA GLU A 126 4.04 5.48 -5.61
C GLU A 126 3.71 4.01 -5.38
N ALA A 127 2.46 3.68 -5.05
CA ALA A 127 2.01 2.29 -4.93
C ALA A 127 2.17 1.52 -6.26
N GLU A 128 1.82 2.14 -7.39
CA GLU A 128 2.04 1.58 -8.73
C GLU A 128 3.53 1.36 -9.00
N ARG A 129 4.40 2.33 -8.68
CA ARG A 129 5.85 2.20 -8.85
C ARG A 129 6.46 1.09 -8.00
N VAL A 130 6.00 0.91 -6.77
CA VAL A 130 6.45 -0.16 -5.88
C VAL A 130 5.98 -1.52 -6.40
N ALA A 131 4.72 -1.61 -6.87
CA ALA A 131 4.19 -2.82 -7.47
C ALA A 131 4.98 -3.23 -8.74
N ASP A 132 5.29 -2.27 -9.63
CA ASP A 132 6.07 -2.53 -10.84
C ASP A 132 7.50 -3.02 -10.53
N GLN A 133 8.16 -2.41 -9.54
CA GLN A 133 9.52 -2.80 -9.14
C GLN A 133 9.56 -4.16 -8.43
N GLY A 134 8.60 -4.44 -7.56
CA GLY A 134 8.50 -5.71 -6.84
C GLY A 134 8.10 -6.86 -7.76
N GLY A 135 7.07 -6.65 -8.59
CA GLY A 135 6.55 -7.68 -9.49
C GLY A 135 7.54 -8.11 -10.57
N TYR A 136 8.37 -7.20 -11.09
CA TYR A 136 9.40 -7.55 -12.06
C TYR A 136 10.48 -8.47 -11.48
N GLN A 137 10.98 -8.15 -10.28
CA GLN A 137 12.01 -8.96 -9.60
C GLN A 137 11.48 -10.33 -9.18
N GLU A 138 10.23 -10.39 -8.73
CA GLU A 138 9.57 -11.64 -8.37
C GLU A 138 9.33 -12.53 -9.60
N ALA A 139 8.87 -11.94 -10.71
CA ALA A 139 8.73 -12.65 -11.98
C ALA A 139 10.07 -13.16 -12.52
N LEU A 140 11.15 -12.38 -12.36
CA LEU A 140 12.49 -12.80 -12.79
C LEU A 140 12.97 -14.03 -12.00
N ARG A 141 12.81 -14.03 -10.66
CA ARG A 141 13.17 -15.18 -9.83
C ARG A 141 12.39 -16.44 -10.19
N GLU A 142 11.11 -16.29 -10.50
CA GLU A 142 10.28 -17.43 -10.90
C GLU A 142 10.73 -17.99 -12.26
N VAL A 143 11.09 -17.12 -13.21
CA VAL A 143 11.65 -17.52 -14.50
C VAL A 143 13.00 -18.22 -14.32
N GLU A 144 13.89 -17.72 -13.46
CA GLU A 144 15.17 -18.35 -13.14
C GLU A 144 14.95 -19.76 -12.56
N ARG A 145 14.05 -19.91 -11.58
CA ARG A 145 13.69 -21.20 -10.99
C ARG A 145 13.19 -22.20 -12.04
N LEU A 146 12.29 -21.77 -12.92
CA LEU A 146 11.76 -22.59 -14.02
C LEU A 146 12.84 -23.01 -15.02
N ILE A 147 13.81 -22.13 -15.29
CA ILE A 147 14.96 -22.44 -16.16
C ILE A 147 15.81 -23.53 -15.51
N ASP A 148 16.14 -23.39 -14.23
CA ASP A 148 16.97 -24.34 -13.50
C ASP A 148 16.31 -25.72 -13.43
N GLU A 149 15.03 -25.79 -13.05
CA GLU A 149 14.26 -27.04 -13.02
C GLU A 149 14.24 -27.74 -14.39
N ARG A 150 14.04 -26.97 -15.46
CA ARG A 150 13.98 -27.51 -16.82
C ARG A 150 15.37 -27.89 -17.35
N ALA A 151 16.42 -27.22 -16.89
CA ALA A 151 17.80 -27.56 -17.19
C ALA A 151 18.18 -28.88 -16.51
N GLU A 152 17.85 -29.04 -15.24
CA GLU A 152 18.05 -30.29 -14.49
C GLU A 152 17.27 -31.45 -15.08
N GLU A 153 16.00 -31.24 -15.43
CA GLU A 153 15.18 -32.27 -16.06
C GLU A 153 15.80 -32.74 -17.39
N ARG A 154 16.24 -31.79 -18.22
CA ARG A 154 16.92 -32.10 -19.48
C ARG A 154 18.26 -32.77 -19.28
N TYR A 155 19.01 -32.38 -18.25
CA TYR A 155 20.26 -33.01 -17.88
C TYR A 155 20.03 -34.47 -17.47
N ARG A 156 19.09 -34.72 -16.57
CA ARG A 156 18.67 -36.07 -16.15
C ARG A 156 18.24 -36.92 -17.35
N GLN A 157 17.41 -36.38 -18.24
CA GLN A 157 17.00 -37.07 -19.47
C GLN A 157 18.20 -37.45 -20.36
N ARG A 158 19.19 -36.57 -20.50
CA ARG A 158 20.41 -36.84 -21.28
C ARG A 158 21.32 -37.86 -20.61
N CYS A 159 21.51 -37.81 -19.29
CA CYS A 159 22.30 -38.81 -18.56
C CYS A 159 21.67 -40.19 -18.70
N LEU A 160 20.36 -40.31 -18.50
CA LEU A 160 19.62 -41.56 -18.68
C LEU A 160 19.76 -42.09 -20.13
N ALA A 161 19.64 -41.21 -21.14
CA ALA A 161 19.81 -41.60 -22.54
C ALA A 161 21.26 -42.04 -22.89
N ALA A 162 22.26 -41.50 -22.18
CA ALA A 162 23.66 -41.86 -22.32
C ALA A 162 24.09 -43.05 -21.44
N GLY A 163 23.19 -43.58 -20.59
CA GLY A 163 23.51 -44.63 -19.62
C GLY A 163 24.42 -44.18 -18.48
N LEU A 164 24.49 -42.87 -18.22
CA LEU A 164 25.23 -42.25 -17.13
C LEU A 164 24.30 -42.05 -15.92
N ASP A 165 24.81 -42.27 -14.71
CA ASP A 165 24.06 -41.99 -13.49
C ASP A 165 24.01 -40.47 -13.25
N PRO A 166 22.83 -39.85 -13.23
CA PRO A 166 22.69 -38.40 -13.04
C PRO A 166 23.08 -37.91 -11.64
N GLU A 167 23.24 -38.79 -10.65
CA GLU A 167 23.60 -38.42 -9.27
C GLU A 167 25.10 -38.54 -8.95
N GLU A 168 25.92 -39.07 -9.87
CA GLU A 168 27.38 -39.03 -9.69
C GLU A 168 27.91 -37.61 -9.99
N PRO A 169 28.57 -36.93 -9.03
CA PRO A 169 29.23 -35.66 -9.31
C PRO A 169 30.35 -35.95 -10.32
N GLY A 170 30.25 -35.34 -11.50
CA GLY A 170 31.17 -35.53 -12.62
C GLY A 170 32.62 -35.48 -12.16
N GLY A 171 33.23 -36.67 -12.08
CA GLY A 171 34.63 -36.84 -11.72
C GLY A 171 35.53 -36.11 -12.71
N ALA A 172 36.60 -35.52 -12.17
CA ALA A 172 37.66 -34.84 -12.90
C ALA A 172 38.11 -35.64 -14.14
N ALA A 173 37.65 -35.22 -15.32
CA ALA A 173 38.17 -35.67 -16.61
C ALA A 173 38.37 -34.46 -17.52
N GLY A 174 39.22 -33.55 -17.05
CA GLY A 174 39.87 -32.52 -17.85
C GLY A 174 41.38 -32.73 -17.76
N ASP A 175 41.88 -33.84 -18.27
CA ASP A 175 43.32 -33.99 -18.54
C ASP A 175 43.52 -34.29 -20.03
N GLY A 176 44.46 -33.56 -20.63
CA GLY A 176 44.76 -33.61 -22.06
C GLY A 176 44.64 -32.28 -22.79
N ALA A 177 45.35 -31.25 -22.33
CA ALA A 177 45.73 -30.15 -23.21
C ALA A 177 46.68 -30.70 -24.31
N PRO A 178 46.38 -30.54 -25.62
CA PRO A 178 47.35 -30.86 -26.65
C PRO A 178 48.43 -29.77 -26.68
N ALA A 179 49.68 -30.16 -26.49
CA ALA A 179 50.85 -29.31 -26.63
C ALA A 179 50.94 -28.74 -28.07
N PRO A 180 51.42 -27.49 -28.26
CA PRO A 180 51.62 -26.93 -29.58
C PRO A 180 52.81 -27.60 -30.29
N ASP A 181 52.54 -28.12 -31.49
CA ASP A 181 53.53 -28.62 -32.43
C ASP A 181 54.37 -27.44 -32.95
N THR A 182 55.67 -27.48 -32.69
CA THR A 182 56.66 -26.60 -33.32
C THR A 182 57.43 -27.42 -34.36
N GLY A 183 57.05 -27.24 -35.63
CA GLY A 183 57.75 -27.73 -36.80
C GLY A 183 57.68 -26.70 -37.92
#